data_AF-A0A0R3A987-F1
#
_entry.id   AF-A0A0R3A987-F1
#
_cell.length_a   1.000
_cell.length_b   1.000
_cell.length_c   1.000
_cell.angle_alpha   90.00
_cell.angle_beta   90.00
_cell.angle_gamma   90.00
#
_symmetry.space_group_name_H-M   'P 1'
#
loop_
_entity.id
_entity.type
_entity.pdbx_description
1 polymer ?
#
loop_
_entity_poly.entity_id
_entity_poly.type
_entity_poly.pdbx_seq_one_letter_code
_entity_poly.pdbx_strand_id
1 'polypeptide(L)'
;MSDTDLTLIVKKGNLKSFIDLFGADNRFQKDFDFPDGNRIDLRAVTLEDVQERIRTFNCFDDYSFANQDVLYNLQNGYYLKHCQALEKLLSEIRYSITHTKKIFNDQSAYVKNYDLKKYILRDDWFTFYEVLGMLYAAACHIVYAINGVLFRGYKNIEIYEYELKVFPVDLFGFFKLCYRSPNFDSVDSLYEELLPFMSKIGAALGDEE
;
A
#
# COMPACT_ATOMS: atom_id res chain seq x y z
N MET A 1 -19.13 -5.07 -0.83
CA MET A 1 -19.06 -4.98 -2.30
C MET A 1 -17.65 -4.55 -2.64
N SER A 2 -17.06 -5.10 -3.71
CA SER A 2 -15.73 -4.72 -4.18
C SER A 2 -15.88 -3.95 -5.47
N ASP A 3 -15.20 -2.82 -5.57
CA ASP A 3 -14.99 -2.17 -6.86
C ASP A 3 -14.13 -3.10 -7.73
N THR A 4 -14.25 -2.97 -9.05
CA THR A 4 -13.44 -3.74 -10.00
C THR A 4 -12.35 -2.85 -10.59
N ASP A 5 -11.11 -3.10 -10.21
CA ASP A 5 -9.95 -2.46 -10.82
C ASP A 5 -9.64 -3.12 -12.18
N LEU A 6 -9.75 -2.35 -13.26
CA LEU A 6 -9.43 -2.82 -14.61
C LEU A 6 -8.25 -2.04 -15.17
N THR A 7 -7.16 -2.74 -15.50
CA THR A 7 -6.00 -2.12 -16.16
C THR A 7 -5.89 -2.56 -17.62
N LEU A 8 -5.82 -1.58 -18.53
CA LEU A 8 -5.59 -1.79 -19.95
C LEU A 8 -4.17 -1.38 -20.32
N ILE A 9 -3.45 -2.32 -20.95
CA ILE A 9 -2.17 -2.01 -21.60
C ILE A 9 -2.45 -1.55 -23.03
N VAL A 10 -2.21 -0.28 -23.29
CA VAL A 10 -2.46 0.33 -24.60
C VAL A 10 -1.14 0.67 -25.29
N LYS A 11 -1.13 0.58 -26.63
CA LYS A 11 0.00 1.07 -27.42
C LYS A 11 0.12 2.58 -27.24
N LYS A 12 1.34 3.09 -27.06
CA LYS A 12 1.61 4.52 -26.85
C LYS A 12 0.95 5.44 -27.88
N GLY A 13 1.00 5.07 -29.16
CA GLY A 13 0.35 5.82 -30.24
C GLY A 13 -1.19 5.91 -30.13
N ASN A 14 -1.82 5.00 -29.38
CA ASN A 14 -3.27 4.96 -29.18
C ASN A 14 -3.70 5.57 -27.85
N LEU A 15 -2.77 5.86 -26.94
CA LEU A 15 -3.09 6.34 -25.59
C LEU A 15 -3.87 7.66 -25.66
N LYS A 16 -3.43 8.61 -26.51
CA LYS A 16 -4.12 9.88 -26.68
C LYS A 16 -5.56 9.69 -27.18
N SER A 17 -5.75 8.91 -28.24
CA SER A 17 -7.10 8.63 -28.77
C SER A 17 -8.00 7.93 -27.75
N PHE A 18 -7.43 7.06 -26.91
CA PHE A 18 -8.15 6.40 -25.83
C PHE A 18 -8.57 7.42 -24.76
N ILE A 19 -7.65 8.27 -24.32
CA ILE A 19 -7.93 9.36 -23.38
C ILE A 19 -9.00 10.29 -23.93
N ASP A 20 -8.90 10.72 -25.18
CA ASP A 20 -9.84 11.61 -25.85
C ASP A 20 -11.25 11.01 -25.92
N LEU A 21 -11.37 9.69 -26.13
CA LEU A 21 -12.66 8.97 -26.17
C LEU A 21 -13.39 9.01 -24.81
N PHE A 22 -12.64 9.11 -23.71
CA PHE A 22 -13.16 9.00 -22.36
C PHE A 22 -12.99 10.28 -21.51
N GLY A 23 -12.32 11.31 -22.02
CA GLY A 23 -12.25 12.67 -21.46
C GLY A 23 -11.45 12.80 -20.16
N ALA A 24 -10.16 12.42 -20.13
CA ALA A 24 -9.33 12.53 -18.93
C ALA A 24 -8.08 13.43 -19.12
N ASP A 25 -7.82 14.32 -18.16
CA ASP A 25 -6.60 15.14 -18.14
C ASP A 25 -5.44 14.39 -17.46
N ASN A 26 -4.43 14.05 -18.26
CA ASN A 26 -3.05 13.74 -17.89
C ASN A 26 -2.67 12.38 -17.27
N ARG A 27 -3.58 11.55 -16.76
CA ARG A 27 -3.35 10.09 -16.50
C ARG A 27 -4.68 9.38 -16.61
N PHE A 28 -4.80 8.34 -17.44
CA PHE A 28 -6.10 7.69 -17.63
C PHE A 28 -6.42 6.78 -16.44
N GLN A 29 -7.01 7.36 -15.40
CA GLN A 29 -7.83 6.65 -14.43
C GLN A 29 -9.22 7.27 -14.51
N LYS A 30 -10.21 6.45 -14.83
CA LYS A 30 -11.61 6.87 -14.93
C LYS A 30 -12.51 5.88 -14.21
N ASP A 31 -13.36 6.41 -13.37
CA ASP A 31 -14.30 5.63 -12.59
C ASP A 31 -15.62 5.56 -13.39
N PHE A 32 -16.18 4.36 -13.48
CA PHE A 32 -17.47 4.09 -14.12
C PHE A 32 -18.41 3.50 -13.08
N ASP A 33 -19.41 4.29 -12.70
CA ASP A 33 -20.50 3.82 -11.85
C ASP A 33 -21.58 3.15 -12.72
N PHE A 34 -21.93 1.92 -12.36
CA PHE A 34 -22.98 1.14 -13.01
C PHE A 34 -24.21 1.06 -12.11
N PRO A 35 -25.39 0.72 -12.67
CA PRO A 35 -26.56 0.36 -11.88
C PRO A 35 -26.23 -0.71 -10.83
N ASP A 36 -27.01 -0.71 -9.74
CA ASP A 36 -26.86 -1.62 -8.59
C ASP A 36 -25.61 -1.40 -7.72
N GLY A 37 -24.93 -0.26 -7.90
CA GLY A 37 -23.79 0.15 -7.07
C GLY A 37 -22.47 -0.52 -7.42
N ASN A 38 -22.38 -1.14 -8.61
CA ASN A 38 -21.11 -1.65 -9.12
C ASN A 38 -20.26 -0.51 -9.68
N ARG A 39 -18.95 -0.56 -9.42
CA ARG A 39 -18.01 0.46 -9.89
C ARG A 39 -16.80 -0.20 -10.56
N ILE A 40 -16.37 0.35 -11.69
CA ILE A 40 -15.13 -0.03 -12.38
C ILE A 40 -14.16 1.14 -12.34
N ASP A 41 -13.00 0.92 -11.75
CA ASP A 41 -11.89 1.86 -11.79
C ASP A 41 -10.98 1.47 -12.96
N LEU A 42 -11.16 2.14 -14.09
CA LEU A 42 -10.44 1.85 -15.33
C LEU A 42 -9.14 2.65 -15.40
N ARG A 43 -8.03 1.93 -15.43
CA ARG A 43 -6.70 2.48 -15.67
C ARG A 43 -6.22 2.11 -17.07
N ALA A 44 -5.64 3.06 -17.82
CA ALA A 44 -4.91 2.75 -19.05
C ALA A 44 -3.45 3.22 -18.94
N VAL A 45 -2.53 2.32 -19.24
CA VAL A 45 -1.07 2.54 -19.19
C VAL A 45 -0.41 1.95 -20.43
N THR A 46 0.78 2.43 -20.78
CA THR A 46 1.59 1.81 -21.82
C THR A 46 2.61 0.83 -21.23
N LEU A 47 3.24 0.00 -22.07
CA LEU A 47 4.34 -0.87 -21.62
C LEU A 47 5.53 -0.05 -21.14
N GLU A 48 5.78 1.11 -21.74
CA GLU A 48 6.82 2.05 -21.32
C GLU A 48 6.54 2.63 -19.93
N ASP A 49 5.28 2.94 -19.61
CA ASP A 49 4.89 3.40 -18.27
C ASP A 49 5.15 2.29 -17.23
N VAL A 50 4.81 1.05 -17.56
CA VAL A 50 5.07 -0.11 -16.69
C VAL A 50 6.58 -0.31 -16.51
N GLN A 51 7.35 -0.26 -17.60
CA GLN A 51 8.80 -0.38 -17.55
C GLN A 51 9.44 0.70 -16.67
N GLU A 52 9.00 1.95 -16.80
CA GLU A 52 9.52 3.05 -15.98
C GLU A 52 9.19 2.86 -14.50
N ARG A 53 7.98 2.41 -14.16
CA ARG A 53 7.58 2.10 -12.77
C ARG A 53 8.43 0.99 -12.15
N ILE A 54 8.74 -0.05 -12.92
CA ILE A 54 9.61 -1.15 -12.49
C ILE A 54 11.04 -0.63 -12.31
N ARG A 55 11.52 0.20 -13.25
CA ARG A 55 12.85 0.82 -13.15
C ARG A 55 12.97 1.65 -11.88
N THR A 56 12.04 2.59 -11.63
CA THR A 56 12.06 3.48 -10.47
C THR A 56 11.90 2.73 -9.16
N PHE A 57 11.09 1.67 -9.14
CA PHE A 57 11.01 0.78 -7.98
C PHE A 57 12.36 0.11 -7.72
N ASN A 58 12.92 -0.59 -8.73
CA ASN A 58 14.16 -1.36 -8.61
C ASN A 58 15.39 -0.51 -8.26
N CYS A 59 15.43 0.76 -8.64
CA CYS A 59 16.51 1.68 -8.29
C CYS A 59 16.20 2.57 -7.08
N PHE A 60 15.11 2.29 -6.35
CA PHE A 60 14.72 2.98 -5.13
C PHE A 60 14.32 4.45 -5.31
N ASP A 61 14.06 4.89 -6.54
CA ASP A 61 13.59 6.24 -6.87
C ASP A 61 12.11 6.42 -6.49
N ASP A 62 11.27 5.39 -6.70
CA ASP A 62 9.84 5.41 -6.36
C ASP A 62 9.36 4.05 -5.83
N TYR A 63 9.32 3.94 -4.50
CA TYR A 63 8.76 2.84 -3.73
C TYR A 63 7.53 3.31 -2.95
N SER A 64 6.84 4.35 -3.43
CA SER A 64 5.61 4.85 -2.83
C SER A 64 4.50 3.79 -2.81
N PHE A 65 3.52 3.96 -1.91
CA PHE A 65 2.31 3.15 -1.86
C PHE A 65 1.65 3.01 -3.23
N ALA A 66 1.49 4.14 -3.93
CA ALA A 66 0.81 4.18 -5.22
C ALA A 66 1.56 3.41 -6.31
N ASN A 67 2.89 3.48 -6.34
CA ASN A 67 3.66 2.72 -7.33
C ASN A 67 3.62 1.21 -7.05
N GLN A 68 3.80 0.83 -5.78
CA GLN A 68 3.76 -0.59 -5.38
C GLN A 68 2.38 -1.22 -5.62
N ASP A 69 1.30 -0.50 -5.34
CA ASP A 69 -0.07 -0.96 -5.58
C ASP A 69 -0.32 -1.26 -7.07
N VAL A 70 0.11 -0.35 -7.95
CA VAL A 70 0.03 -0.56 -9.41
C VAL A 70 0.79 -1.81 -9.82
N LEU A 71 2.04 -1.95 -9.36
CA LEU A 71 2.90 -3.09 -9.71
C LEU A 71 2.33 -4.40 -9.16
N TYR A 72 1.79 -4.39 -7.94
CA TYR A 72 1.14 -5.55 -7.34
C TYR A 72 -0.05 -6.00 -8.17
N ASN A 73 -0.94 -5.09 -8.55
CA ASN A 73 -2.14 -5.38 -9.34
C ASN A 73 -1.80 -5.91 -10.73
N LEU A 74 -0.71 -5.43 -11.33
CA LEU A 74 -0.21 -5.99 -12.59
C LEU A 74 0.38 -7.40 -12.40
N GLN A 75 1.16 -7.62 -11.34
CA GLN A 75 1.82 -8.90 -11.09
C GLN A 75 0.86 -10.01 -10.68
N ASN A 76 -0.15 -9.71 -9.85
CA ASN A 76 -1.03 -10.68 -9.21
C ASN A 76 -2.49 -10.60 -9.69
N GLY A 77 -2.81 -9.69 -10.60
CA GLY A 77 -4.16 -9.55 -11.16
C GLY A 77 -4.56 -10.66 -12.14
N TYR A 78 -5.85 -10.70 -12.48
CA TYR A 78 -6.38 -11.65 -13.46
C TYR A 78 -6.18 -11.14 -14.90
N TYR A 79 -5.52 -11.95 -15.73
CA TYR A 79 -5.21 -11.61 -17.11
C TYR A 79 -6.35 -12.02 -18.05
N LEU A 80 -7.18 -11.06 -18.44
CA LEU A 80 -8.25 -11.30 -19.43
C LEU A 80 -7.72 -11.47 -20.86
N LYS A 81 -6.53 -10.92 -21.13
CA LYS A 81 -5.82 -11.06 -22.41
C LYS A 81 -4.31 -11.10 -22.19
N HIS A 82 -3.68 -12.16 -22.68
CA HIS A 82 -2.25 -12.38 -22.49
C HIS A 82 -1.37 -11.40 -23.28
N CYS A 83 -0.24 -11.02 -22.67
CA CYS A 83 0.79 -10.21 -23.28
C CYS A 83 2.17 -10.64 -22.76
N GLN A 84 2.90 -11.42 -23.56
CA GLN A 84 4.23 -11.93 -23.17
C GLN A 84 5.23 -10.80 -22.82
N ALA A 85 5.11 -9.64 -23.47
CA ALA A 85 5.97 -8.49 -23.17
C ALA A 85 5.72 -7.95 -21.76
N LEU A 86 4.45 -7.88 -21.32
CA LEU A 86 4.10 -7.47 -19.96
C LEU A 86 4.60 -8.49 -18.94
N GLU A 87 4.35 -9.78 -19.16
CA GLU A 87 4.79 -10.85 -18.26
C GLU A 87 6.31 -10.84 -18.08
N LYS A 88 7.05 -10.65 -19.18
CA LYS A 88 8.51 -10.49 -19.13
C LYS A 88 8.90 -9.27 -18.29
N LEU A 89 8.30 -8.10 -18.52
CA LEU A 89 8.61 -6.89 -17.73
C LEU A 89 8.35 -7.13 -16.24
N LEU A 90 7.20 -7.70 -15.87
CA LEU A 90 6.85 -7.94 -14.47
C LEU A 90 7.80 -8.93 -13.77
N SER A 91 8.40 -9.87 -14.52
CA SER A 91 9.44 -10.75 -13.98
C SER A 91 10.75 -10.01 -13.63
N GLU A 92 10.94 -8.78 -14.11
CA GLU A 92 12.11 -7.94 -13.81
C GLU A 92 11.97 -7.16 -12.50
N ILE A 93 10.82 -7.22 -11.81
CA ILE A 93 10.63 -6.60 -10.49
C ILE A 93 11.54 -7.30 -9.47
N ARG A 94 12.45 -6.53 -8.85
CA ARG A 94 13.43 -7.02 -7.88
C ARG A 94 13.13 -6.50 -6.50
N TYR A 95 12.29 -7.24 -5.76
CA TYR A 95 12.10 -6.97 -4.34
C TYR A 95 13.26 -7.54 -3.53
N SER A 96 14.13 -6.68 -3.01
CA SER A 96 15.31 -7.07 -2.23
C SER A 96 15.21 -6.65 -0.77
N ILE A 97 16.07 -7.21 0.09
CA ILE A 97 16.17 -6.80 1.50
C ILE A 97 16.44 -5.30 1.66
N THR A 98 17.14 -4.68 0.71
CA THR A 98 17.38 -3.23 0.69
C THR A 98 16.08 -2.43 0.57
N HIS A 99 15.09 -2.92 -0.20
CA HIS A 99 13.78 -2.30 -0.28
C HIS A 99 13.07 -2.38 1.08
N THR A 100 13.11 -3.55 1.71
CA THR A 100 12.54 -3.75 3.05
C THR A 100 13.16 -2.78 4.07
N LYS A 101 14.48 -2.63 4.09
CA LYS A 101 15.18 -1.67 4.97
C LYS A 101 14.74 -0.23 4.72
N LYS A 102 14.69 0.20 3.46
CA LYS A 102 14.31 1.57 3.10
C LYS A 102 12.87 1.88 3.53
N ILE A 103 11.94 0.99 3.22
CA ILE A 103 10.53 1.12 3.64
C ILE A 103 10.44 1.12 5.17
N PHE A 104 11.10 0.18 5.85
CA PHE A 104 11.08 0.12 7.30
C PHE A 104 11.57 1.44 7.93
N ASN A 105 12.69 1.98 7.46
CA ASN A 105 13.25 3.22 8.00
C ASN A 105 12.32 4.42 7.82
N ASP A 106 11.76 4.57 6.61
CA ASP A 106 10.86 5.70 6.31
C ASP A 106 9.55 5.60 7.08
N GLN A 107 8.98 4.40 7.17
CA GLN A 107 7.70 4.18 7.85
C GLN A 107 7.85 4.20 9.38
N SER A 108 9.00 3.78 9.91
CA SER A 108 9.32 3.86 11.35
C SER A 108 9.36 5.29 11.87
N ALA A 109 9.71 6.26 11.02
CA ALA A 109 9.73 7.67 11.41
C ALA A 109 8.34 8.16 11.85
N TYR A 110 7.27 7.69 11.22
CA TYR A 110 5.90 8.03 11.63
C TYR A 110 5.60 7.48 13.03
N VAL A 111 5.96 6.23 13.30
CA VAL A 111 5.74 5.60 14.62
C VAL A 111 6.48 6.34 15.74
N LYS A 112 7.70 6.82 15.48
CA LYS A 112 8.52 7.53 16.48
C LYS A 112 8.03 8.96 16.76
N ASN A 113 7.43 9.63 15.77
CA ASN A 113 7.17 11.07 15.86
C ASN A 113 5.75 11.42 16.34
N TYR A 114 4.80 10.50 16.26
CA TYR A 114 3.41 10.75 16.63
C TYR A 114 3.05 10.15 17.98
N ASP A 115 2.42 10.97 18.81
CA ASP A 115 1.89 10.59 20.13
C ASP A 115 0.37 10.80 20.15
N LEU A 116 -0.36 9.69 19.98
CA LEU A 116 -1.83 9.69 19.92
C LEU A 116 -2.49 10.24 21.20
N LYS A 117 -1.86 10.07 22.36
CA LYS A 117 -2.45 10.49 23.66
C LYS A 117 -2.61 12.00 23.75
N LYS A 118 -1.72 12.76 23.10
CA LYS A 118 -1.81 14.24 23.07
C LYS A 118 -3.10 14.72 22.43
N TYR A 119 -3.63 14.00 21.44
CA TYR A 119 -4.86 14.39 20.75
C TYR A 119 -6.09 14.01 21.57
N ILE A 120 -6.05 12.91 22.31
CA ILE A 120 -7.09 12.56 23.31
C ILE A 120 -7.17 13.65 24.38
N LEU A 121 -6.03 14.09 24.94
CA LEU A 121 -6.00 15.16 25.96
C LEU A 121 -6.57 16.50 25.49
N ARG A 122 -6.55 16.74 24.18
CA ARG A 122 -6.99 17.99 23.56
C ARG A 122 -8.41 17.91 23.03
N ASP A 123 -9.07 16.75 23.14
CA ASP A 123 -10.33 16.44 22.46
C ASP A 123 -10.26 16.69 20.94
N ASP A 124 -9.07 16.54 20.34
CA ASP A 124 -8.83 16.73 18.90
C ASP A 124 -9.00 15.41 18.16
N TRP A 125 -10.25 14.98 18.04
CA TRP A 125 -10.61 13.70 17.44
C TRP A 125 -10.28 13.62 15.96
N PHE A 126 -10.36 14.73 15.23
CA PHE A 126 -10.02 14.77 13.81
C PHE A 126 -8.55 14.40 13.61
N THR A 127 -7.64 15.13 14.27
CA THR A 127 -6.20 14.85 14.16
C THR A 127 -5.84 13.48 14.74
N PHE A 128 -6.52 13.03 15.80
CA PHE A 128 -6.35 11.68 16.34
C PHE A 128 -6.57 10.61 15.25
N TYR A 129 -7.70 10.67 14.54
CA TYR A 129 -8.03 9.68 13.51
C TYR A 129 -7.13 9.78 12.27
N GLU A 130 -6.71 10.99 11.88
CA GLU A 130 -5.74 11.16 10.79
C GLU A 130 -4.41 10.48 11.13
N VAL A 131 -3.87 10.77 12.32
CA VAL A 131 -2.61 10.20 12.79
C VAL A 131 -2.72 8.69 12.98
N LEU A 132 -3.82 8.19 13.55
CA LEU A 132 -4.09 6.75 13.66
C LEU A 132 -4.10 6.07 12.28
N GLY A 133 -4.69 6.72 11.28
CA GLY A 133 -4.67 6.30 9.88
C GLY A 133 -3.27 6.21 9.29
N MET A 134 -2.44 7.23 9.53
CA MET A 134 -1.05 7.24 9.08
C MET A 134 -0.22 6.12 9.73
N LEU A 135 -0.37 5.92 11.04
CA LEU A 135 0.32 4.85 11.77
C LEU A 135 -0.12 3.46 11.29
N TYR A 136 -1.41 3.27 11.05
CA TYR A 136 -1.96 2.03 10.50
C TYR A 136 -1.39 1.75 9.10
N ALA A 137 -1.38 2.75 8.21
CA ALA A 137 -0.83 2.59 6.86
C ALA A 137 0.66 2.27 6.88
N ALA A 138 1.43 2.93 7.75
CA ALA A 138 2.86 2.65 7.95
C ALA A 138 3.10 1.21 8.41
N ALA A 139 2.34 0.73 9.42
CA ALA A 139 2.41 -0.64 9.90
C ALA A 139 2.07 -1.66 8.80
N CYS A 140 1.02 -1.40 8.01
CA CYS A 140 0.66 -2.23 6.86
C CYS A 140 1.83 -2.31 5.86
N HIS A 141 2.47 -1.19 5.52
CA HIS A 141 3.58 -1.16 4.57
C HIS A 141 4.74 -2.04 5.02
N ILE A 142 5.09 -1.92 6.30
CA ILE A 142 6.17 -2.68 6.91
C ILE A 142 5.84 -4.17 6.85
N VAL A 143 4.60 -4.55 7.19
CA VAL A 143 4.15 -5.95 7.12
C VAL A 143 4.27 -6.50 5.69
N TYR A 144 3.86 -5.77 4.65
CA TYR A 144 4.11 -6.18 3.27
C TYR A 144 5.60 -6.34 2.96
N ALA A 145 6.40 -5.36 3.39
CA ALA A 145 7.81 -5.30 3.07
C ALA A 145 8.65 -6.40 3.72
N ILE A 146 8.36 -6.78 4.97
CA ILE A 146 9.07 -7.87 5.66
C ILE A 146 8.70 -9.25 5.09
N ASN A 147 7.54 -9.35 4.43
CA ASN A 147 7.12 -10.55 3.72
C ASN A 147 7.67 -10.61 2.27
N GLY A 148 8.37 -9.56 1.81
CA GLY A 148 8.91 -9.47 0.46
C GLY A 148 7.82 -9.34 -0.61
N VAL A 149 6.68 -8.75 -0.26
CA VAL A 149 5.52 -8.58 -1.14
C VAL A 149 5.33 -7.09 -1.43
N LEU A 150 4.99 -6.75 -2.67
CA LEU A 150 4.60 -5.39 -3.02
C LEU A 150 3.36 -4.97 -2.23
N PHE A 151 3.35 -3.73 -1.75
CA PHE A 151 2.20 -3.17 -1.06
C PHE A 151 0.97 -3.12 -1.99
N ARG A 152 -0.20 -3.53 -1.48
CA ARG A 152 -1.48 -3.54 -2.23
C ARG A 152 -2.61 -2.79 -1.54
N GLY A 153 -2.26 -1.83 -0.70
CA GLY A 153 -3.21 -1.12 0.14
C GLY A 153 -3.32 -1.67 1.56
N TYR A 154 -4.08 -0.93 2.35
CA TYR A 154 -4.27 -1.15 3.78
C TYR A 154 -5.70 -1.60 4.13
N LYS A 155 -6.60 -1.61 3.13
CA LYS A 155 -7.99 -2.04 3.31
C LYS A 155 -8.01 -3.55 3.59
N ASN A 156 -8.63 -3.94 4.70
CA ASN A 156 -8.83 -5.33 5.10
C ASN A 156 -7.53 -6.16 5.15
N ILE A 157 -6.43 -5.63 5.68
CA ILE A 157 -5.12 -6.33 5.70
C ILE A 157 -5.20 -7.75 6.29
N GLU A 158 -6.16 -7.99 7.18
CA GLU A 158 -6.42 -9.26 7.85
C GLU A 158 -6.86 -10.38 6.93
N ILE A 159 -7.49 -10.09 5.79
CA ILE A 159 -7.84 -11.15 4.82
C ILE A 159 -6.58 -11.82 4.25
N TYR A 160 -5.43 -11.18 4.46
CA TYR A 160 -4.13 -11.60 3.98
C TYR A 160 -3.26 -12.20 5.08
N GLU A 161 -3.79 -12.36 6.29
CA GLU A 161 -3.14 -13.09 7.38
C GLU A 161 -2.68 -14.48 6.90
N TYR A 162 -3.48 -15.15 6.08
CA TYR A 162 -3.17 -16.48 5.55
C TYR A 162 -2.21 -16.47 4.35
N GLU A 163 -2.00 -15.31 3.72
CA GLU A 163 -1.09 -15.16 2.56
C GLU A 163 0.32 -14.71 2.99
N LEU A 164 0.41 -13.97 4.10
CA LEU A 164 1.64 -13.40 4.61
C LEU A 164 2.26 -14.32 5.67
N LYS A 165 3.57 -14.59 5.55
CA LYS A 165 4.29 -15.48 6.47
C LYS A 165 4.44 -14.87 7.88
N VAL A 166 4.55 -13.56 7.96
CA VAL A 166 4.63 -12.79 9.20
C VAL A 166 3.46 -11.83 9.25
N PHE A 167 2.56 -12.03 10.22
CA PHE A 167 1.40 -11.17 10.42
C PHE A 167 1.14 -10.94 11.92
N PRO A 168 1.25 -9.70 12.42
CA PRO A 168 1.01 -9.38 13.82
C PRO A 168 -0.50 -9.18 14.09
N VAL A 169 -1.22 -10.27 14.37
CA VAL A 169 -2.68 -10.26 14.58
C VAL A 169 -3.09 -9.28 15.68
N ASP A 170 -2.42 -9.35 16.83
CA ASP A 170 -2.77 -8.53 18.01
C ASP A 170 -2.61 -7.03 17.71
N LEU A 171 -1.57 -6.64 16.97
CA LEU A 171 -1.31 -5.25 16.57
C LEU A 171 -2.51 -4.66 15.81
N PHE A 172 -3.01 -5.38 14.81
CA PHE A 172 -4.15 -4.91 14.02
C PHE A 172 -5.47 -4.95 14.81
N GLY A 173 -5.58 -5.88 15.77
CA GLY A 173 -6.64 -5.86 16.78
C GLY A 173 -6.67 -4.56 17.60
N PHE A 174 -5.50 -4.08 18.05
CA PHE A 174 -5.41 -2.84 18.81
C PHE A 174 -5.65 -1.58 17.97
N PHE A 175 -5.25 -1.57 16.68
CA PHE A 175 -5.66 -0.50 15.77
C PHE A 175 -7.19 -0.42 15.66
N LYS A 176 -7.88 -1.55 15.48
CA LYS A 176 -9.34 -1.60 15.46
C LYS A 176 -9.98 -1.13 16.76
N LEU A 177 -9.39 -1.47 17.91
CA LEU A 177 -9.85 -1.00 19.21
C LEU A 177 -9.78 0.53 19.29
N CYS A 178 -8.66 1.12 18.89
CA CYS A 178 -8.48 2.58 18.84
C CYS A 178 -9.49 3.26 17.90
N TYR A 179 -9.80 2.66 16.74
CA TYR A 179 -10.83 3.22 15.85
C TYR A 179 -12.23 3.20 16.46
N ARG A 180 -12.57 2.13 17.19
CA ARG A 180 -13.93 1.92 17.74
C ARG A 180 -14.17 2.64 19.06
N SER A 181 -13.17 2.71 19.93
CA SER A 181 -13.29 3.23 21.29
C SER A 181 -11.97 3.89 21.71
N PRO A 182 -11.64 5.07 21.16
CA PRO A 182 -10.39 5.74 21.46
C PRO A 182 -10.35 6.24 22.91
N ASN A 183 -9.37 5.76 23.66
CA ASN A 183 -9.04 6.17 25.03
C ASN A 183 -7.57 5.85 25.35
N PHE A 184 -7.08 6.31 26.51
CA PHE A 184 -5.69 6.07 26.92
C PHE A 184 -5.29 4.60 26.93
N ASP A 185 -6.12 3.74 27.51
CA ASP A 185 -5.85 2.31 27.62
C ASP A 185 -5.71 1.65 26.24
N SER A 186 -6.62 1.96 25.32
CA SER A 186 -6.58 1.45 23.95
C SER A 186 -5.32 1.88 23.19
N VAL A 187 -4.87 3.12 23.41
CA VAL A 187 -3.64 3.66 22.82
C VAL A 187 -2.41 3.04 23.46
N ASP A 188 -2.41 2.83 24.78
CA ASP A 188 -1.33 2.14 25.48
C ASP A 188 -1.16 0.71 24.94
N SER A 189 -2.24 -0.06 24.86
CA SER A 189 -2.18 -1.41 24.30
C SER A 189 -1.71 -1.42 22.83
N LEU A 190 -2.07 -0.41 22.04
CA LEU A 190 -1.54 -0.26 20.68
C LEU A 190 -0.02 -0.07 20.68
N TYR A 191 0.52 0.83 21.51
CA TYR A 191 1.97 1.08 21.56
C TYR A 191 2.74 -0.06 22.21
N GLU A 192 2.16 -0.75 23.19
CA GLU A 192 2.73 -1.96 23.81
C GLU A 192 2.96 -3.09 22.82
N GLU A 193 2.15 -3.16 21.75
CA GLU A 193 2.35 -4.15 20.67
C GLU A 193 3.17 -3.58 19.50
N LEU A 194 2.92 -2.32 19.13
CA LEU A 194 3.59 -1.68 17.99
C LEU A 194 5.08 -1.50 18.23
N LEU A 195 5.51 -1.00 19.39
CA LEU A 195 6.92 -0.70 19.62
C LEU A 195 7.80 -1.97 19.65
N PRO A 196 7.43 -3.07 20.34
CA PRO A 196 8.18 -4.32 20.27
C PRO A 196 8.19 -4.93 18.87
N PHE A 197 7.07 -4.85 18.13
CA PHE A 197 7.03 -5.30 16.74
C PHE A 197 8.08 -4.56 15.90
N MET A 198 8.10 -3.23 15.98
CA MET A 198 9.07 -2.40 15.25
C MET A 198 10.51 -2.69 15.66
N SER A 199 10.79 -2.78 16.97
CA SER A 199 12.12 -3.10 17.49
C SER A 199 12.64 -4.45 16.98
N LYS A 200 11.79 -5.49 17.01
CA LYS A 200 12.15 -6.84 16.52
C LYS A 200 12.49 -6.83 15.03
N ILE A 201 11.72 -6.11 14.21
CA ILE A 201 11.99 -5.99 12.78
C ILE A 201 13.28 -5.19 12.54
N GLY A 202 13.49 -4.05 13.22
CA GLY A 202 14.71 -3.26 13.09
C GLY A 202 15.97 -4.07 13.41
N ALA A 203 15.95 -4.80 14.52
CA ALA A 203 17.05 -5.70 14.90
C ALA A 203 17.30 -6.79 13.85
N ALA A 204 16.24 -7.40 13.30
CA ALA A 204 16.37 -8.40 12.24
C ALA A 204 16.92 -7.82 10.91
N LEU A 205 16.70 -6.53 10.67
CA LEU A 205 17.24 -5.80 9.54
C LEU A 205 18.66 -5.26 9.78
N GLY A 206 19.20 -5.40 10.99
CA GLY A 206 20.55 -4.96 11.35
C GLY A 206 20.67 -3.45 11.60
N ASP A 207 19.59 -2.79 12.02
CA ASP A 207 19.69 -1.51 12.70
C ASP A 207 20.12 -1.78 14.14
N GLU A 208 21.37 -1.46 14.49
CA GLU A 208 21.78 -1.31 15.88
C GLU A 208 21.36 0.09 16.34
N GLU A 209 20.72 0.18 17.51
CA GLU A 209 20.13 1.40 18.10
C GLU A 209 21.01 2.65 18.07
#